data_AF-A0A915CEL8-F1
#
_entry.id   AF-A0A915CEL8-F1
#
_cell.length_a   1.000
_cell.length_b   1.000
_cell.length_c   1.000
_cell.angle_alpha   90.00
_cell.angle_beta   90.00
_cell.angle_gamma   90.00
#
_symmetry.space_group_name_H-M   'P 1'
#
loop_
_entity.id
_entity.type
_entity.pdbx_description
1 polymer ?
#
loop_
_entity_poly.entity_id
_entity_poly.type
_entity_poly.pdbx_seq_one_letter_code
_entity_poly.pdbx_strand_id
1 'polypeptide(L)'
;ASNPSGGVVDLLSLIPKCGSCLEDFDTFLHSPQILPCCHTFCLMCISKDKQRKKRRCTLCKEKYSRFLVNTAYLVLIARVHAQRRLEERSSVRCEECDKRLPLMSMRRCATCEHEIQKVAAHLHQVSNL
;
A
#
# COMPACT_ATOMS: atom_id res chain seq x y z
N ALA A 1 -12.30 -21.67 17.72
CA ALA A 1 -12.24 -21.53 16.26
C ALA A 1 -11.19 -20.48 15.92
N SER A 2 -9.97 -20.91 15.62
CA SER A 2 -8.87 -20.03 15.20
C SER A 2 -8.99 -19.78 13.70
N ASN A 3 -9.26 -18.53 13.32
CA ASN A 3 -9.43 -18.11 11.93
C ASN A 3 -8.06 -18.20 11.20
N PRO A 4 -7.82 -19.12 10.24
CA PRO A 4 -6.48 -19.38 9.71
C PRO A 4 -6.04 -18.45 8.55
N SER A 5 -6.75 -17.35 8.31
CA SER A 5 -6.54 -16.52 7.11
C SER A 5 -6.72 -15.03 7.41
N GLY A 6 -6.05 -14.53 8.45
CA GLY A 6 -5.75 -13.10 8.55
C GLY A 6 -4.69 -12.75 7.52
N GLY A 7 -5.08 -12.56 6.25
CA GLY A 7 -4.17 -12.17 5.18
C GLY A 7 -3.38 -10.94 5.59
N VAL A 8 -2.06 -10.97 5.43
CA VAL A 8 -1.20 -9.80 5.64
C VAL A 8 -1.60 -8.77 4.59
N VAL A 9 -2.30 -7.72 5.02
CA VAL A 9 -2.68 -6.61 4.13
C VAL A 9 -1.45 -5.74 3.94
N ASP A 10 -1.00 -5.55 2.70
CA ASP A 10 -0.03 -4.50 2.41
C ASP A 10 -0.70 -3.14 2.60
N LEU A 11 -0.38 -2.46 3.69
CA LEU A 11 -0.98 -1.18 4.05
C LEU A 11 -0.81 -0.12 2.95
N LEU A 12 0.30 -0.13 2.20
CA LEU A 12 0.53 0.87 1.16
C LEU A 12 -0.44 0.69 -0.01
N SER A 13 -0.86 -0.55 -0.28
CA SER A 13 -1.87 -0.84 -1.31
C SER A 13 -3.25 -0.21 -1.02
N LEU A 14 -3.51 0.21 0.22
CA LEU A 14 -4.73 0.92 0.60
C LEU A 14 -4.73 2.39 0.16
N ILE A 15 -3.57 2.94 -0.23
CA ILE A 15 -3.49 4.31 -0.75
C ILE A 15 -4.07 4.30 -2.18
N PRO A 16 -5.11 5.10 -2.45
CA PRO A 16 -5.68 5.16 -3.79
C PRO A 16 -4.68 5.75 -4.79
N LYS A 17 -4.85 5.36 -6.06
CA LYS A 17 -4.02 5.85 -7.17
C LYS A 17 -4.69 7.01 -7.90
N CYS A 18 -3.88 7.88 -8.47
CA CYS A 18 -4.33 8.96 -9.33
C CYS A 18 -5.01 8.42 -10.60
N GLY A 19 -6.22 8.88 -10.91
CA GLY A 19 -6.94 8.45 -12.12
C GLY A 19 -6.32 8.89 -13.46
N SER A 20 -5.15 9.54 -13.45
CA SER A 20 -4.43 9.95 -14.66
C SER A 20 -3.02 9.38 -14.76
N CYS A 21 -2.17 9.52 -13.73
CA CYS A 21 -0.80 8.98 -13.76
C CYS A 21 -0.66 7.62 -13.09
N LEU A 22 -1.70 7.12 -12.42
CA LEU A 22 -1.72 5.84 -11.71
C LEU A 22 -0.71 5.70 -10.55
N GLU A 23 0.01 6.78 -10.24
CA GLU A 23 0.84 6.87 -9.02
C GLU A 23 -0.01 6.98 -7.77
N ASP A 24 0.53 6.45 -6.66
CA ASP A 24 -0.09 6.56 -5.34
C ASP A 24 -0.17 8.03 -4.90
N PHE A 25 -1.24 8.39 -4.23
CA PHE A 25 -1.34 9.73 -3.65
C PHE A 25 -0.38 9.89 -2.45
N ASP A 26 0.21 11.07 -2.34
CA ASP A 26 1.05 11.46 -1.21
C ASP A 26 0.58 12.80 -0.62
N THR A 27 1.28 13.31 0.39
CA THR A 27 0.97 14.61 1.02
C THR A 27 1.70 15.80 0.36
N PHE A 28 2.44 15.57 -0.71
CA PHE A 28 3.32 16.53 -1.38
C PHE A 28 3.00 16.64 -2.89
N LEU A 29 3.78 15.99 -3.75
CA LEU A 29 3.74 16.16 -5.21
C LEU A 29 2.51 15.46 -5.81
N HIS A 30 2.23 14.24 -5.35
CA HIS A 30 1.02 13.52 -5.70
C HIS A 30 -0.13 13.83 -4.73
N SER A 31 -0.26 15.10 -4.30
CA SER A 31 -1.36 15.50 -3.41
C SER A 31 -2.73 15.36 -4.10
N PRO A 32 -3.72 14.66 -3.50
CA PRO A 32 -4.99 14.35 -4.13
C PRO A 32 -5.91 15.58 -4.22
N GLN A 33 -6.41 15.86 -5.43
CA GLN A 33 -7.31 16.95 -5.77
C GLN A 33 -8.63 16.37 -6.33
N ILE A 34 -9.75 16.73 -5.71
CA ILE A 34 -11.08 16.30 -6.12
C ILE A 34 -11.75 17.35 -7.03
N LEU A 35 -12.32 16.87 -8.14
CA LEU A 35 -13.16 17.66 -9.05
C LEU A 35 -14.61 17.70 -8.56
N PRO A 36 -15.44 18.66 -9.04
CA PRO A 36 -16.89 18.67 -8.78
C PRO A 36 -17.63 17.40 -9.26
N CYS A 37 -17.07 16.67 -10.23
CA CYS A 37 -17.59 15.36 -10.67
C CYS A 37 -17.10 14.19 -9.81
N CYS A 38 -16.56 14.45 -8.61
CA CYS A 38 -16.06 13.50 -7.63
C CYS A 38 -14.83 12.65 -8.01
N HIS A 39 -14.33 12.77 -9.24
CA HIS A 39 -13.05 12.15 -9.61
C HIS A 39 -11.87 12.88 -8.94
N THR A 40 -10.88 12.10 -8.50
CA THR A 40 -9.69 12.61 -7.82
C THR A 40 -8.43 12.40 -8.68
N PHE A 41 -7.60 13.43 -8.80
CA PHE A 41 -6.33 13.43 -9.54
C PHE A 41 -5.24 14.08 -8.70
N CYS A 42 -3.97 13.81 -9.00
CA CYS A 42 -2.88 14.43 -8.24
C CYS A 42 -2.64 15.88 -8.67
N LEU A 43 -2.07 16.68 -7.76
CA LEU A 43 -1.78 18.09 -8.01
C LEU A 43 -0.90 18.29 -9.26
N MET A 44 0.07 17.40 -9.46
CA MET A 44 0.92 17.40 -10.66
C MET A 44 0.12 17.21 -11.96
N CYS A 45 -0.84 16.28 -12.00
CA CYS A 45 -1.65 16.03 -13.19
C CYS A 45 -2.59 17.20 -13.49
N ILE A 46 -3.31 17.68 -12.47
CA ILE A 46 -4.34 18.71 -12.67
C ILE A 46 -3.75 20.11 -12.87
N SER A 47 -2.54 20.38 -12.37
CA SER A 47 -1.85 21.66 -12.56
C SER A 47 -1.26 21.84 -13.94
N LYS A 48 -0.86 20.74 -14.62
CA LYS A 48 -0.41 20.77 -16.03
C LYS A 48 -1.53 21.25 -16.97
N ASP A 49 -2.79 21.07 -16.56
CA ASP A 49 -3.98 21.49 -17.30
C ASP A 49 -4.33 22.99 -17.12
N LYS A 50 -3.50 23.76 -16.38
CA LYS A 50 -3.75 25.18 -16.11
C LYS A 50 -3.77 26.07 -17.36
N GLN A 51 -3.23 25.60 -18.48
CA GLN A 51 -3.07 26.36 -19.72
C GLN A 51 -4.28 26.29 -20.68
N ARG A 52 -5.35 25.55 -20.36
CA ARG A 52 -6.52 25.39 -21.25
C ARG A 52 -7.75 26.13 -20.71
N LYS A 53 -8.33 27.04 -21.52
CA LYS A 53 -9.55 27.83 -21.23
C LYS A 53 -10.80 26.98 -20.87
N LYS A 54 -10.80 25.68 -21.12
CA LYS A 54 -11.89 24.74 -20.80
C LYS A 54 -11.30 23.43 -20.29
N ARG A 55 -11.20 23.27 -18.97
CA ARG A 55 -10.73 22.01 -18.37
C ARG A 55 -11.86 20.99 -18.30
N ARG A 56 -11.53 19.73 -18.57
CA ARG A 56 -12.47 18.60 -18.55
C ARG A 56 -11.86 17.43 -17.80
N CYS A 57 -12.66 16.76 -16.99
CA CYS A 57 -12.24 15.55 -16.30
C CYS A 57 -11.76 14.51 -17.33
N THR A 58 -10.59 13.90 -17.14
CA THR A 58 -10.06 12.92 -18.10
C THR A 58 -10.87 11.62 -18.09
N LEU A 59 -11.57 11.32 -16.99
CA LEU A 59 -12.39 10.12 -16.82
C LEU A 59 -13.80 10.31 -17.41
N CYS A 60 -14.58 11.28 -16.92
CA CYS A 60 -15.99 11.47 -17.36
C CYS A 60 -16.22 12.63 -18.33
N LYS A 61 -15.19 13.39 -18.71
CA LYS A 61 -15.25 14.53 -19.65
C LYS A 61 -16.09 15.74 -19.19
N GLU A 62 -16.62 15.71 -17.96
CA GLU A 62 -17.31 16.83 -17.33
C GLU A 62 -16.43 18.07 -17.23
N LYS A 63 -17.01 19.23 -17.51
CA LYS A 63 -16.30 20.51 -17.42
C LYS A 63 -16.07 20.88 -15.96
N TYR A 64 -14.92 21.46 -15.66
CA TYR A 64 -14.65 22.01 -14.33
C TYR A 64 -13.88 23.33 -14.42
N SER A 65 -14.17 24.23 -13.48
CA SER A 65 -13.49 25.53 -13.36
C SER A 65 -12.56 25.61 -12.15
N ARG A 66 -12.79 24.75 -11.15
CA ARG A 66 -12.05 24.67 -9.89
C ARG A 66 -11.92 23.22 -9.43
N PHE A 67 -10.99 23.00 -8.51
CA PHE A 67 -10.78 21.74 -7.81
C PHE A 67 -10.36 22.06 -6.38
N LEU A 68 -10.55 21.09 -5.48
CA LEU A 68 -10.22 21.22 -4.06
C LEU A 68 -9.31 20.06 -3.65
N VAL A 69 -8.62 20.21 -2.52
CA VAL A 69 -7.86 19.10 -1.93
C VAL A 69 -8.83 18.05 -1.41
N ASN A 70 -8.60 16.78 -1.72
CA ASN A 70 -9.35 15.66 -1.14
C ASN A 70 -8.77 15.34 0.25
N THR A 71 -9.26 16.03 1.27
CA THR A 71 -8.79 15.89 2.66
C THR A 71 -9.03 14.49 3.22
N ALA A 72 -10.09 13.80 2.79
CA ALA A 72 -10.34 12.42 3.20
C ALA A 72 -9.20 11.48 2.77
N TYR A 73 -8.68 11.66 1.55
CA TYR A 73 -7.52 10.91 1.09
C TYR A 73 -6.25 11.28 1.86
N LEU A 74 -6.02 12.56 2.17
CA LEU A 74 -4.88 12.96 3.00
C LEU A 74 -4.90 12.33 4.40
N VAL A 75 -6.08 12.27 5.03
CA VAL A 75 -6.25 11.60 6.34
C VAL A 75 -5.97 10.10 6.22
N LEU A 76 -6.48 9.45 5.16
CA LEU A 76 -6.21 8.04 4.89
C LEU A 76 -4.70 7.78 4.72
N ILE A 77 -4.03 8.55 3.87
CA ILE A 77 -2.58 8.44 3.61
C ILE A 77 -1.79 8.59 4.92
N ALA A 78 -2.12 9.61 5.71
CA ALA A 78 -1.46 9.85 7.00
C ALA A 78 -1.65 8.68 7.97
N ARG A 79 -2.87 8.10 8.04
CA ARG A 79 -3.18 6.93 8.88
C ARG A 79 -2.47 5.67 8.41
N VAL A 80 -2.46 5.40 7.11
CA VAL A 80 -1.74 4.27 6.51
C VAL A 80 -0.25 4.35 6.86
N HIS A 81 0.38 5.51 6.66
CA HIS A 81 1.79 5.68 7.01
C HIS A 81 2.05 5.60 8.52
N ALA A 82 1.15 6.12 9.36
CA ALA A 82 1.27 6.00 10.80
C ALA A 82 1.20 4.54 11.26
N GLN A 83 0.23 3.78 10.75
CA GLN A 83 0.07 2.36 11.04
C GLN A 83 1.29 1.57 10.57
N ARG A 84 1.76 1.82 9.34
CA ARG A 84 2.96 1.16 8.82
C ARG A 84 4.18 1.42 9.71
N ARG A 85 4.38 2.65 10.21
CA ARG A 85 5.48 2.95 11.14
C ARG A 85 5.34 2.21 12.47
N LEU A 86 4.12 2.03 12.98
CA LEU A 86 3.87 1.23 14.18
C LEU A 86 4.21 -0.24 13.95
N GLU A 87 3.78 -0.81 12.81
CA GLU A 87 4.12 -2.17 12.42
C GLU A 87 5.63 -2.35 12.26
N GLU A 88 6.30 -1.41 11.60
CA GLU A 88 7.77 -1.40 11.45
C GLU A 88 8.49 -1.32 12.80
N ARG A 89 7.99 -0.53 13.76
CA ARG A 89 8.54 -0.47 15.12
C ARG A 89 8.29 -1.73 15.93
N SER A 90 7.16 -2.39 15.70
CA SER A 90 6.77 -3.62 16.39
C SER A 90 7.30 -4.90 15.72
N SER A 91 8.09 -4.75 14.65
CA SER A 91 8.59 -5.86 13.85
C SER A 91 10.10 -5.84 13.68
N VAL A 92 10.67 -7.01 13.42
CA VAL A 92 12.07 -7.23 13.04
C VAL A 92 12.11 -7.90 11.68
N ARG A 93 13.15 -7.64 10.88
CA ARG A 93 13.40 -8.38 9.64
C ARG A 93 14.06 -9.72 9.96
N CYS A 94 13.55 -10.80 9.38
CA CYS A 94 14.19 -12.10 9.47
C CYS A 94 15.48 -12.09 8.65
N GLU A 95 16.61 -12.47 9.24
CA GLU A 95 17.89 -12.56 8.52
C GLU A 95 17.88 -13.63 7.41
N GLU A 96 17.07 -14.68 7.58
CA GLU A 96 17.02 -15.82 6.65
C GLU A 96 16.10 -15.59 5.44
N CYS A 97 14.97 -14.90 5.62
CA CYS A 97 13.96 -14.74 4.55
C CYS A 97 13.55 -13.29 4.26
N ASP A 98 14.17 -12.31 4.93
CA ASP A 98 13.95 -10.86 4.82
C ASP A 98 12.51 -10.36 5.10
N LYS A 99 11.59 -11.25 5.50
CA LYS A 99 10.23 -10.87 5.90
C LYS A 99 10.23 -10.13 7.24
N ARG A 100 9.35 -9.12 7.39
CA ARG A 100 9.08 -8.46 8.68
C ARG A 100 8.17 -9.35 9.55
N LEU A 101 8.52 -9.46 10.82
CA LEU A 101 7.87 -10.34 11.79
C LEU A 101 7.67 -9.61 13.12
N PRO A 102 6.59 -9.88 13.88
CA PRO A 102 6.42 -9.29 15.20
C PRO A 102 7.60 -9.58 16.14
N LEU A 103 8.06 -8.58 16.90
CA LEU A 103 9.20 -8.65 17.84
C LEU A 103 9.12 -9.78 18.87
N MET A 104 7.92 -10.30 19.14
CA MET A 104 7.68 -11.39 20.10
C MET A 104 7.98 -12.80 19.54
N SER A 105 8.37 -12.91 18.26
CA SER A 105 8.62 -14.21 17.60
C SER A 105 10.03 -14.74 17.96
N MET A 106 10.24 -15.09 19.22
CA MET A 106 11.55 -15.56 19.72
C MET A 106 11.87 -17.00 19.30
N ARG A 107 12.43 -17.17 18.10
CA ARG A 107 13.63 -17.98 17.76
C ARG A 107 13.71 -18.31 16.27
N ARG A 108 12.58 -18.46 15.58
CA ARG A 108 12.48 -18.68 14.12
C ARG A 108 11.16 -18.12 13.62
N CYS A 109 11.13 -17.62 12.39
CA CYS A 109 9.87 -17.17 11.81
C CYS A 109 9.04 -18.35 11.28
N ALA A 110 7.72 -18.23 11.28
CA ALA A 110 6.84 -19.30 10.80
C ALA A 110 7.16 -19.74 9.35
N THR A 111 7.65 -18.83 8.50
CA THR A 111 8.11 -19.18 7.15
C THR A 111 9.37 -20.06 7.20
N CYS A 112 10.41 -19.64 7.92
CA CYS A 112 11.64 -20.39 8.05
C CYS A 112 11.41 -21.73 8.75
N GLU A 113 10.54 -21.78 9.75
CA GLU A 113 10.17 -23.02 10.43
C GLU A 113 9.49 -24.01 9.48
N HIS A 114 8.54 -23.53 8.66
CA HIS A 114 7.88 -24.34 7.64
C HIS A 114 8.86 -24.87 6.58
N GLU A 115 9.76 -24.02 6.06
CA GLU A 115 10.73 -24.44 5.07
C GLU A 115 11.78 -25.41 5.65
N ILE A 116 12.23 -25.22 6.89
CA ILE A 116 13.11 -26.18 7.57
C ILE A 116 12.40 -27.53 7.76
N GLN A 117 11.12 -27.53 8.15
CA GLN A 117 10.35 -28.76 8.30
C GLN A 117 10.16 -29.50 6.97
N LYS A 118 9.92 -28.78 5.86
CA LYS A 118 9.88 -29.38 4.52
C LYS A 118 11.21 -30.04 4.14
N VAL A 119 12.33 -29.34 4.36
CA VAL A 119 13.67 -29.87 4.07
C VAL A 119 13.97 -31.10 4.92
N ALA A 120 13.65 -31.06 6.22
CA ALA A 120 13.82 -32.21 7.11
C ALA A 120 12.96 -33.42 6.71
N ALA A 121 11.72 -33.19 6.26
CA ALA A 121 10.84 -34.26 5.75
C ALA A 121 11.39 -34.88 4.45
N HIS A 122 11.97 -34.06 3.56
CA HIS A 122 12.57 -34.54 2.31
C HIS A 122 13.87 -35.32 2.57
N LEU A 123 14.71 -34.90 3.54
CA LEU A 123 15.93 -35.61 3.91
C LEU A 123 15.64 -37.00 4.49
N HIS A 124 14.64 -37.14 5.36
CA HIS A 124 14.22 -38.45 5.87
C HIS A 124 13.71 -39.41 4.79
N GLN A 125 13.16 -38.90 3.69
CA GLN A 125 12.72 -39.75 2.57
C GLN A 125 13.90 -40.23 1.71
N VAL A 126 14.95 -39.42 1.57
CA VAL A 126 16.16 -39.79 0.80
C VAL A 126 17.07 -40.72 1.58
N SER A 127 17.11 -40.65 2.92
CA SER A 127 17.92 -41.53 3.77
C SER A 127 17.34 -42.94 3.99
N ASN A 128 16.10 -43.19 3.54
CA ASN A 128 15.42 -44.49 3.62
C ASN A 128 15.34 -45.22 2.26
N LEU A 129 16.12 -44.76 1.27
CA LEU A 129 16.41 -45.40 -0.01
C LEU A 129 17.86 -45.87 -0.03
#